data_AF-A0A1G5BPR0-F1
#
_entry.id   AF-A0A1G5BPR0-F1
#
_cell.length_a   1.000
_cell.length_b   1.000
_cell.length_c   1.000
_cell.angle_alpha   90.00
_cell.angle_beta   90.00
_cell.angle_gamma   90.00
#
_symmetry.space_group_name_H-M   'P 1'
#
loop_
_entity.id
_entity.type
_entity.pdbx_description
1 polymer ?
#
loop_
_entity_poly.entity_id
_entity_poly.type
_entity_poly.pdbx_seq_one_letter_code
_entity_poly.pdbx_strand_id
1 'polypeptide(L)'
;MYRIGFPFWRTLGSAGVTLKLRVDVLHDKEANVFVATSNDLRGLVCEAETLDELVKEVTSSVGELLDHQLHSSHAPRPVTDLRLLGA
;
A
#
# COMPACT_ATOMS: atom_id res chain seq x y z
N MET A 1 -2.94 -18.85 -0.12
CA MET A 1 -3.02 -17.38 -0.16
C MET A 1 -2.92 -16.84 1.26
N TYR A 2 -2.00 -15.91 1.55
CA TYR A 2 -1.80 -15.31 2.88
C TYR A 2 -2.34 -13.88 2.93
N ARG A 3 -3.01 -13.46 4.00
CA ARG A 3 -3.69 -12.15 4.06
C ARG A 3 -2.70 -11.00 4.30
N ILE A 4 -2.84 -9.92 3.53
CA ILE A 4 -2.10 -8.67 3.76
C ILE A 4 -2.52 -8.07 5.10
N GLY A 5 -1.56 -7.54 5.86
CA GLY A 5 -1.80 -6.97 7.19
C GLY A 5 -1.56 -7.96 8.35
N PHE A 6 -1.45 -9.26 8.07
CA PHE A 6 -1.09 -10.27 9.09
C PHE A 6 0.44 -10.33 9.29
N PRO A 7 0.95 -10.73 10.47
CA PRO A 7 2.39 -10.78 10.72
C PRO A 7 3.16 -11.49 9.61
N PHE A 8 4.34 -10.96 9.26
CA PHE A 8 5.25 -11.49 8.21
C PHE A 8 4.72 -11.51 6.76
N TRP A 9 3.56 -10.89 6.47
CA TRP A 9 3.02 -10.86 5.11
C TRP A 9 3.99 -10.28 4.07
N ARG A 10 4.82 -9.30 4.46
CA ARG A 10 5.82 -8.67 3.58
C ARG A 10 6.88 -9.66 3.14
N THR A 11 7.46 -10.40 4.09
CA THR A 11 8.48 -11.41 3.82
C THR A 11 7.93 -12.53 2.93
N LEU A 12 6.69 -12.98 3.20
CA LEU A 12 6.03 -13.98 2.36
C LEU A 12 5.75 -13.45 0.95
N GLY A 13 5.31 -12.19 0.83
CA GLY A 13 5.10 -11.52 -0.46
C GLY A 13 6.40 -11.43 -1.26
N SER A 14 7.49 -10.98 -0.63
CA SER A 14 8.83 -10.93 -1.26
C SER A 14 9.37 -12.32 -1.64
N ALA A 15 8.94 -13.38 -0.94
CA ALA A 15 9.30 -14.76 -1.27
C ALA A 15 8.42 -15.38 -2.39
N GLY A 16 7.52 -14.60 -3.01
CA GLY A 16 6.68 -15.04 -4.12
C GLY A 16 5.40 -15.77 -3.69
N VAL A 17 5.02 -15.74 -2.41
CA VAL A 17 3.76 -16.33 -1.93
C VAL A 17 2.59 -15.44 -2.38
N THR A 18 1.56 -16.06 -2.96
CA THR A 18 0.33 -15.34 -3.34
C THR A 18 -0.36 -14.75 -2.11
N LEU A 19 -0.53 -13.42 -2.13
CA LEU A 19 -1.20 -12.66 -1.08
C LEU A 19 -2.70 -12.51 -1.37
N LYS A 20 -3.49 -12.31 -0.31
CA LYS A 20 -4.93 -12.01 -0.37
C LYS A 20 -5.18 -10.63 0.22
N LEU A 21 -5.85 -9.78 -0.57
CA LEU A 21 -6.27 -8.43 -0.18
C LEU A 21 -7.79 -8.37 -0.04
N ARG A 22 -8.30 -7.78 1.04
CA ARG A 22 -9.70 -7.37 1.13
C ARG A 22 -9.82 -5.89 0.79
N VAL A 23 -10.72 -5.57 -0.14
CA VAL A 23 -11.09 -4.18 -0.46
C VAL A 23 -12.54 -3.99 -0.05
N ASP A 24 -12.80 -2.95 0.74
CA ASP A 24 -14.13 -2.54 1.16
C ASP A 24 -14.59 -1.40 0.23
N VAL A 25 -15.77 -1.56 -0.38
CA VAL A 25 -16.34 -0.58 -1.32
C VAL A 25 -17.58 0.06 -0.70
N LEU A 26 -17.61 1.39 -0.77
CA LEU A 26 -18.66 2.28 -0.31
C LEU A 26 -19.21 3.01 -1.53
N HIS A 27 -20.53 3.20 -1.62
CA HIS A 27 -21.12 4.09 -2.62
C HIS A 27 -21.51 5.41 -1.96
N ASP A 28 -20.83 6.49 -2.33
CA ASP A 28 -21.19 7.83 -1.92
C ASP A 28 -22.30 8.35 -2.84
N LYS A 29 -23.50 8.52 -2.27
CA LYS A 29 -24.68 8.95 -3.03
C LYS A 29 -24.70 10.46 -3.31
N GLU A 30 -23.95 11.25 -2.54
CA GLU A 30 -23.91 12.70 -2.72
C GLU A 30 -22.98 13.06 -3.88
N ALA A 31 -21.83 12.40 -3.96
CA ALA A 31 -20.89 12.52 -5.06
C ALA A 31 -21.21 11.59 -6.25
N ASN A 32 -22.09 10.60 -6.05
CA ASN A 32 -22.44 9.55 -7.03
C ASN A 32 -21.19 8.80 -7.55
N VAL A 33 -20.31 8.42 -6.63
CA VAL A 33 -19.08 7.67 -6.90
C VAL A 33 -18.94 6.49 -5.94
N PHE A 34 -18.26 5.45 -6.41
CA PHE A 34 -17.83 4.34 -5.57
C PHE A 34 -16.44 4.63 -5.03
N VAL A 35 -16.24 4.39 -3.74
CA VAL A 35 -14.98 4.58 -3.02
C VAL A 35 -14.50 3.23 -2.52
N ALA A 36 -13.28 2.85 -2.90
CA ALA A 36 -12.60 1.65 -2.45
C ALA A 36 -11.57 2.01 -1.38
N THR A 37 -11.60 1.31 -0.25
CA THR A 37 -10.61 1.42 0.82
C THR A 37 -10.20 0.04 1.32
N SER A 38 -9.12 -0.05 2.09
CA SER A 38 -8.72 -1.32 2.72
C SER A 38 -8.02 -1.11 4.05
N ASN A 39 -8.42 -1.91 5.04
CA ASN A 39 -7.68 -2.05 6.29
C ASN A 39 -6.42 -2.92 6.15
N ASP A 40 -6.37 -3.75 5.11
CA ASP A 40 -5.25 -4.68 4.87
C ASP A 40 -4.08 -3.95 4.19
N LEU A 41 -4.37 -3.01 3.27
CA LEU A 41 -3.36 -2.24 2.55
C LEU A 41 -3.43 -0.75 2.90
N ARG A 42 -2.53 -0.32 3.79
CA ARG A 42 -2.46 1.08 4.22
C ARG A 42 -2.21 2.00 3.01
N GLY A 43 -3.04 3.03 2.89
CA GLY A 43 -2.95 4.04 1.82
C GLY A 43 -3.79 3.72 0.60
N LEU A 44 -4.49 2.58 0.56
CA LEU A 44 -5.44 2.29 -0.52
C LEU A 44 -6.71 3.12 -0.33
N VAL A 45 -6.87 4.14 -1.17
CA VAL A 45 -8.09 4.91 -1.35
C VAL A 45 -8.22 5.21 -2.84
N CYS A 46 -9.27 4.71 -3.48
CA CYS A 46 -9.56 4.98 -4.89
C CYS A 46 -11.04 5.33 -5.01
N GLU A 47 -11.39 6.17 -5.98
CA GLU A 47 -12.78 6.52 -6.28
C GLU A 47 -13.03 6.49 -7.78
N ALA A 48 -14.25 6.14 -8.18
CA ALA A 48 -14.66 6.12 -9.57
C ALA A 48 -16.18 6.18 -9.72
N GLU A 49 -16.68 6.63 -10.87
CA GLU A 49 -18.12 6.73 -11.15
C GLU A 49 -18.78 5.36 -11.33
N THR A 50 -18.00 4.35 -11.74
CA THR A 50 -18.49 2.99 -11.98
C THR A 50 -17.63 1.95 -11.27
N LEU A 51 -18.22 0.79 -10.95
CA LEU A 51 -17.48 -0.32 -10.34
C LEU A 51 -16.36 -0.85 -11.24
N ASP A 52 -16.57 -0.89 -12.56
CA ASP A 52 -15.56 -1.38 -13.50
C ASP A 52 -14.33 -0.46 -13.55
N GLU A 53 -14.55 0.85 -13.50
CA GLU A 53 -13.48 1.84 -13.40
C GLU A 53 -12.79 1.76 -12.04
N LEU A 54 -13.56 1.61 -10.95
CA LEU A 54 -13.00 1.43 -9.62
C LEU A 54 -12.06 0.22 -9.55
N VAL A 55 -12.43 -0.90 -10.19
CA VAL A 55 -11.58 -2.10 -10.24
C VAL A 55 -10.26 -1.82 -10.94
N LYS A 56 -10.26 -1.02 -12.03
CA LYS A 56 -9.02 -0.65 -12.74
C LYS A 56 -8.14 0.23 -11.85
N GLU A 57 -8.71 1.26 -11.24
CA GLU A 57 -7.99 2.18 -10.36
C GLU A 57 -7.41 1.46 -9.14
N VAL A 58 -8.20 0.60 -8.50
CA VAL A 58 -7.75 -0.24 -7.38
C VAL A 58 -6.63 -1.18 -7.83
N THR A 59 -6.75 -1.83 -8.99
CA THR A 59 -5.72 -2.76 -9.47
C THR A 59 -4.39 -2.04 -9.71
N SER A 60 -4.43 -0.85 -10.30
CA SER A 60 -3.24 -0.01 -10.51
C SER A 60 -2.62 0.41 -9.18
N SER A 61 -3.43 1.00 -8.30
CA SER A 61 -3.01 1.53 -7.00
C SER A 61 -2.45 0.44 -6.07
N VAL A 62 -3.05 -0.75 -6.08
CA VAL A 62 -2.58 -1.89 -5.27
C VAL A 62 -1.17 -2.30 -5.69
N GLY A 63 -0.86 -2.32 -6.99
CA GLY A 63 0.47 -2.64 -7.50
C GLY A 63 1.53 -1.68 -6.96
N GLU A 64 1.29 -0.38 -7.10
CA GLU A 64 2.21 0.67 -6.64
C GLU A 64 2.40 0.67 -5.12
N LEU A 65 1.30 0.53 -4.37
CA LEU A 65 1.35 0.49 -2.91
C LEU A 65 2.08 -0.74 -2.39
N LEU A 66 1.89 -1.90 -3.03
CA LEU A 66 2.61 -3.12 -2.66
C LEU A 66 4.09 -2.99 -2.97
N ASP A 67 4.44 -2.49 -4.15
CA ASP A 67 5.82 -2.25 -4.53
C ASP A 67 6.51 -1.31 -3.52
N HIS A 68 5.85 -0.20 -3.18
CA HIS A 68 6.36 0.73 -2.20
C HIS A 68 6.51 0.09 -0.80
N GLN A 69 5.57 -0.75 -0.36
CA GLN A 69 5.64 -1.36 0.99
C GLN A 69 6.61 -2.54 1.10
N LEU A 70 6.85 -3.27 0.00
CA LEU A 70 7.80 -4.39 -0.05
C LEU A 70 9.23 -3.89 -0.30
N HIS A 71 9.40 -2.84 -1.11
CA HIS A 71 10.71 -2.29 -1.48
C HIS A 71 11.09 -1.01 -0.73
N SER A 72 10.26 -0.50 0.19
CA SER A 72 10.64 0.54 1.16
C SER A 72 11.71 0.03 2.12
N SER A 73 12.92 -0.14 1.60
CA SER A 73 14.14 -0.17 2.37
C SER A 73 14.32 1.23 2.93
N HIS A 74 13.81 1.47 4.13
CA HIS A 74 14.35 2.53 4.96
C HIS A 74 15.78 2.10 5.31
N ALA A 75 16.71 2.26 4.36
CA ALA A 75 18.11 2.18 4.68
C ALA A 75 18.32 3.13 5.86
N PRO A 76 18.88 2.66 6.99
CA PRO A 76 19.10 3.53 8.13
C PRO A 76 19.87 4.75 7.62
N ARG A 77 19.31 5.95 7.80
CA ARG A 77 20.01 7.17 7.41
C ARG A 77 21.34 7.15 8.15
N PRO A 78 22.48 7.25 7.44
CA PRO A 78 23.78 7.27 8.11
C PRO A 78 23.80 8.47 9.06
N VAL A 79 24.02 8.20 10.35
CA VAL A 79 24.20 9.23 11.36
C VAL A 79 25.70 9.48 11.47
N THR A 80 26.13 10.68 11.11
CA THR A 80 27.54 11.08 11.20
C THR A 80 27.71 12.04 12.37
N ASP A 81 28.55 11.68 13.35
CA ASP A 81 29.04 12.62 14.38
C ASP A 81 30.17 13.46 13.75
N LEU A 82 29.92 14.75 13.50
CA LEU A 82 30.89 15.67 12.93
C LEU A 82 31.52 16.53 14.04
N ARG A 83 32.85 16.45 14.19
CA ARG A 83 33.62 17.30 15.10
C ARG A 83 34.61 18.17 14.33
N LEU A 84 34.60 19.46 14.62
CA LEU A 84 35.56 20.42 14.10
C LEU A 84 36.67 20.62 15.14
N LEU A 85 37.93 20.46 14.73
CA LEU A 85 39.11 20.75 15.55
C LEU A 85 39.77 22.03 15.03
N GLY A 86 39.92 23.03 15.90
CA GLY A 86 40.67 24.26 15.63
C GLY A 86 42.11 24.15 16.13
N ALA A 87 43.04 24.68 15.35
CA ALA A 87 44.46 24.80 15.70
C ALA A 87 44.71 26.02 16.63
#